data_AF-A0A1X0CLB4-F1
#
_entry.id   AF-A0A1X0CLB4-F1
#
_cell.length_a   1.000
_cell.length_b   1.000
_cell.length_c   1.000
_cell.angle_alpha   90.00
_cell.angle_beta   90.00
_cell.angle_gamma   90.00
#
_symmetry.space_group_name_H-M   'P 1'
#
loop_
_entity.id
_entity.type
_entity.pdbx_description
1 polymer ?
#
loop_
_entity_poly.entity_id
_entity_poly.type
_entity_poly.pdbx_seq_one_letter_code
_entity_poly.pdbx_strand_id
1 'polypeptide(L)'
;MSPHFTASCISTGATAVAIVGFGALFSSTPTSPDVRLTSTASTAPLAPAADLWPWWLTDTLVGPAGAAPAATPVAPQQFRPLVGPGGWLVGDGLDALDLDPACTADCRGGDGGLLWGDGGDGALGGDGGDAGSLFGNGGDGGDGELVLLSGGGIAEAALDGGNGGNGGLFGDGGDGGNGRDASYNVGGDLINRAGDGGDGGDAGLIGTGGDGGDGGADDQDLPVTIDDDAVGADGGDGGRGGLLDGAGGFGGDGGVAVSQERNAFGGDGGAGGDGVGARQGGAGGNAVTHGDGDATGGAGGRGGNGFLNGDGGSGGDGGDTGAIGDGDATGGTGGDGGDGGALGGTGGVGGEGGEAAAQRGNVTGGDGGTGGSGGALGGRGGGGADGGDARTFFGAVATGGDGGDGGLGGRFSGDGGNGGNGGSASGNATTHNGAGGAGGQGGSGGSDGAGGIGGP
;
A
#
# COMPACT_ATOMS: atom_id res chain seq x y z
N MET A 1 -21.66 -60.07 -24.17
CA MET A 1 -22.91 -59.51 -24.71
C MET A 1 -22.57 -58.14 -25.29
N SER A 2 -22.36 -58.04 -26.59
CA SER A 2 -22.75 -56.83 -27.35
C SER A 2 -24.25 -56.97 -27.65
N PRO A 3 -25.02 -55.94 -28.07
CA PRO A 3 -24.62 -54.63 -28.62
C PRO A 3 -25.46 -53.42 -28.14
N HIS A 4 -25.06 -52.18 -28.46
CA HIS A 4 -25.80 -51.25 -29.35
C HIS A 4 -25.37 -49.78 -29.20
N PHE A 5 -25.09 -49.20 -30.37
CA PHE A 5 -24.97 -47.78 -30.71
C PHE A 5 -26.24 -46.98 -30.40
N THR A 6 -26.08 -45.66 -30.19
CA THR A 6 -26.85 -44.66 -30.98
C THR A 6 -26.08 -43.35 -31.08
N ALA A 7 -25.96 -42.87 -32.32
CA ALA A 7 -25.51 -41.55 -32.73
C ALA A 7 -26.68 -40.85 -33.44
N SER A 8 -26.53 -39.54 -33.68
CA SER A 8 -27.29 -38.69 -34.63
C SER A 8 -28.69 -38.22 -34.18
N CYS A 9 -29.19 -37.01 -34.48
CA CYS A 9 -28.72 -35.87 -35.28
C CYS A 9 -29.74 -34.69 -35.25
N ILE A 10 -29.29 -33.49 -35.71
CA ILE A 10 -29.98 -32.51 -36.61
C ILE A 10 -31.12 -31.62 -36.07
N SER A 11 -30.96 -30.28 -36.15
CA SER A 11 -31.50 -29.39 -37.22
C SER A 11 -31.40 -27.90 -36.82
N THR A 12 -30.62 -27.07 -37.53
CA THR A 12 -31.00 -26.08 -38.58
C THR A 12 -31.22 -24.65 -38.08
N GLY A 13 -30.50 -23.72 -38.72
CA GLY A 13 -30.71 -22.27 -38.65
C GLY A 13 -29.78 -21.54 -39.62
N ALA A 14 -30.01 -21.73 -40.92
CA ALA A 14 -29.30 -21.01 -41.98
C ALA A 14 -30.03 -19.71 -42.32
N THR A 15 -29.29 -18.60 -42.44
CA THR A 15 -29.64 -17.51 -43.37
C THR A 15 -28.37 -17.01 -44.04
N ALA A 16 -28.24 -17.36 -45.31
CA ALA A 16 -27.28 -16.80 -46.24
C ALA A 16 -27.77 -15.45 -46.74
N VAL A 17 -26.88 -14.46 -46.84
CA VAL A 17 -27.02 -13.34 -47.79
C VAL A 17 -25.77 -13.34 -48.65
N ALA A 18 -25.95 -13.67 -49.92
CA ALA A 18 -24.95 -13.55 -50.97
C ALA A 18 -25.00 -12.13 -51.54
N ILE A 19 -23.84 -11.48 -51.64
CA ILE A 19 -23.64 -10.36 -52.57
C ILE A 19 -22.44 -10.72 -53.45
N VAL A 20 -22.74 -10.99 -54.72
CA VAL A 20 -21.78 -11.10 -55.82
C VAL A 20 -21.66 -9.72 -56.46
N GLY A 21 -20.44 -9.19 -56.59
CA GLY A 21 -20.23 -7.90 -57.24
C GLY A 21 -18.75 -7.60 -57.54
N PHE A 22 -18.33 -8.01 -58.74
CA PHE A 22 -17.37 -7.38 -59.66
C PHE A 22 -16.00 -6.86 -59.15
N GLY A 23 -14.95 -7.40 -59.78
CA GLY A 23 -13.56 -7.05 -59.51
C GLY A 23 -13.05 -5.75 -60.11
N ALA A 24 -11.83 -5.41 -59.68
CA ALA A 24 -10.83 -4.67 -60.44
C ALA A 24 -9.46 -5.00 -59.84
N LEU A 25 -8.56 -5.55 -60.68
CA LEU A 25 -7.12 -5.61 -60.40
C LEU A 25 -6.61 -4.18 -60.17
N PHE A 26 -6.13 -3.88 -58.97
CA PHE A 26 -5.15 -2.82 -58.75
C PHE A 26 -3.93 -3.40 -58.05
N SER A 27 -2.90 -3.63 -58.85
CA SER A 27 -1.52 -3.73 -58.40
C SER A 27 -1.11 -2.36 -57.87
N SER A 28 -0.97 -2.25 -56.55
CA SER A 28 -0.23 -1.16 -55.92
C SER A 28 0.59 -1.76 -54.79
N THR A 29 1.91 -1.75 -54.96
CA THR A 29 2.88 -2.05 -53.91
C THR A 29 2.58 -1.18 -52.68
N PRO A 30 2.38 -1.76 -51.47
CA PRO A 30 2.28 -0.94 -50.28
C PRO A 30 3.66 -0.32 -50.03
N THR A 31 3.73 1.00 -50.19
CA THR A 31 4.78 1.79 -49.56
C THR A 31 4.28 2.06 -48.15
N SER A 32 4.91 1.44 -47.15
CA SER A 32 4.73 1.83 -45.75
C SER A 32 5.29 3.23 -45.56
N PRO A 33 4.49 4.23 -45.14
CA PRO A 33 5.06 5.31 -44.35
C PRO A 33 5.30 4.77 -42.94
N ASP A 34 6.58 4.68 -42.58
CA ASP A 34 7.03 4.44 -41.21
C ASP A 34 6.67 5.68 -40.38
N VAL A 35 5.51 5.69 -39.73
CA VAL A 35 5.20 6.67 -38.68
C VAL A 35 5.64 6.07 -37.36
N ARG A 36 6.92 6.28 -37.06
CA ARG A 36 7.55 5.90 -35.79
C ARG A 36 7.14 6.92 -34.72
N LEU A 37 6.04 6.67 -34.03
CA LEU A 37 5.75 7.32 -32.76
C LEU A 37 6.68 6.70 -31.71
N THR A 38 7.61 7.50 -31.19
CA THR A 38 8.44 7.14 -30.04
C THR A 38 7.53 6.88 -28.86
N SER A 39 7.34 5.61 -28.49
CA SER A 39 6.83 5.22 -27.19
C SER A 39 7.92 5.48 -26.15
N THR A 40 7.55 6.13 -25.05
CA THR A 40 8.30 6.12 -23.79
C THR A 40 7.80 4.94 -22.97
N ALA A 41 8.32 3.75 -23.29
CA ALA A 41 8.51 2.56 -22.45
C ALA A 41 8.44 1.33 -23.35
N SER A 42 9.56 1.03 -24.01
CA SER A 42 9.74 -0.27 -24.68
C SER A 42 11.16 -0.74 -24.42
N THR A 43 11.29 -1.69 -23.48
CA THR A 43 12.52 -2.42 -23.19
C THR A 43 12.78 -3.45 -24.30
N ALA A 44 13.42 -3.03 -25.39
CA ALA A 44 14.00 -3.95 -26.37
C ALA A 44 15.29 -3.38 -27.01
N PRO A 45 16.41 -4.13 -27.04
CA PRO A 45 17.69 -3.62 -27.52
C PRO A 45 17.74 -3.62 -29.05
N LEU A 46 17.84 -2.44 -29.64
CA LEU A 46 18.14 -2.27 -31.06
C LEU A 46 19.66 -2.33 -31.27
N ALA A 47 20.17 -3.46 -31.76
CA ALA A 47 21.45 -3.45 -32.47
C ALA A 47 21.25 -2.86 -33.88
N PRO A 48 22.20 -2.06 -34.38
CA PRO A 48 22.69 -2.36 -35.72
C PRO A 48 24.22 -2.25 -35.89
N ALA A 49 24.63 -2.87 -36.99
CA ALA A 49 25.92 -3.03 -37.64
C ALA A 49 27.03 -1.99 -37.38
N ALA A 50 28.25 -2.53 -37.39
CA ALA A 50 29.53 -1.91 -37.13
C ALA A 50 29.89 -0.66 -37.95
N ASP A 51 30.77 0.11 -37.30
CA ASP A 51 31.73 1.09 -37.81
C ASP A 51 31.18 2.47 -38.24
N LEU A 52 31.29 3.45 -37.31
CA LEU A 52 32.16 4.64 -37.44
C LEU A 52 32.09 5.53 -36.15
N TRP A 53 33.07 5.37 -35.25
CA TRP A 53 33.59 6.33 -34.21
C TRP A 53 32.69 6.66 -32.97
N PRO A 54 33.22 7.17 -31.81
CA PRO A 54 34.61 7.30 -31.31
C PRO A 54 34.88 6.69 -29.90
N TRP A 55 36.19 6.53 -29.65
CA TRP A 55 37.02 5.98 -28.55
C TRP A 55 36.72 6.18 -27.04
N TRP A 56 35.56 6.64 -26.58
CA TRP A 56 35.31 6.80 -25.13
C TRP A 56 34.42 5.73 -24.48
N LEU A 57 34.12 4.65 -25.21
CA LEU A 57 33.19 3.59 -24.80
C LEU A 57 33.86 2.21 -24.64
N THR A 58 35.15 2.17 -24.28
CA THR A 58 35.87 0.90 -24.03
C THR A 58 36.42 0.86 -22.61
N ASP A 59 35.66 0.28 -21.68
CA ASP A 59 36.30 -0.67 -20.78
C ASP A 59 35.32 -1.74 -20.30
N THR A 60 35.82 -2.98 -20.32
CA THR A 60 35.26 -4.21 -19.74
C THR A 60 34.11 -4.91 -20.48
N LEU A 61 34.44 -5.73 -21.48
CA LEU A 61 33.87 -7.09 -21.65
C LEU A 61 34.62 -7.87 -22.77
N VAL A 62 35.70 -8.54 -22.38
CA VAL A 62 36.28 -9.66 -23.14
C VAL A 62 35.73 -10.97 -22.57
N GLY A 63 34.69 -11.52 -23.23
CA GLY A 63 34.34 -12.95 -23.34
C GLY A 63 34.01 -13.77 -22.06
N PRO A 64 33.49 -15.01 -22.19
CA PRO A 64 33.56 -15.89 -23.36
C PRO A 64 32.22 -16.42 -23.90
N ALA A 65 32.34 -17.08 -25.05
CA ALA A 65 31.33 -17.60 -25.95
C ALA A 65 30.36 -18.67 -25.39
N GLY A 66 29.14 -18.69 -25.95
CA GLY A 66 28.46 -19.95 -26.29
C GLY A 66 27.07 -20.16 -25.69
N ALA A 67 26.03 -19.62 -26.32
CA ALA A 67 24.69 -20.23 -26.34
C ALA A 67 23.94 -19.77 -27.61
N ALA A 68 23.41 -20.73 -28.37
CA ALA A 68 22.57 -20.43 -29.53
C ALA A 68 21.26 -19.76 -29.06
N PRO A 69 20.75 -18.72 -29.75
CA PRO A 69 19.50 -18.09 -29.33
C PRO A 69 18.35 -19.06 -29.58
N ALA A 70 17.64 -19.41 -28.51
CA ALA A 70 16.30 -19.97 -28.64
C ALA A 70 15.44 -18.97 -29.40
N ALA A 71 14.64 -19.46 -30.36
CA ALA A 71 13.73 -18.62 -31.12
C ALA A 71 12.77 -17.95 -30.14
N THR A 72 12.87 -16.63 -30.03
CA THR A 72 11.87 -15.81 -29.35
C THR A 72 10.53 -15.98 -30.09
N PRO A 73 9.45 -16.40 -29.40
CA PRO A 73 8.14 -16.33 -30.02
C PRO A 73 7.85 -14.86 -30.29
N VAL A 74 7.71 -14.50 -31.57
CA VAL A 74 7.16 -13.20 -31.96
C VAL A 74 5.72 -13.20 -31.47
N ALA A 75 5.45 -12.48 -30.39
CA ALA A 75 4.09 -12.25 -29.93
C ALA A 75 3.28 -11.67 -31.11
N PRO A 76 2.12 -12.22 -31.46
CA PRO A 76 1.27 -11.62 -32.47
C PRO A 76 0.99 -10.18 -32.01
N GLN A 77 1.27 -9.20 -32.85
CA GLN A 77 0.85 -7.82 -32.64
C GLN A 77 -0.69 -7.84 -32.72
N GLN A 78 -1.33 -8.14 -31.59
CA GLN A 78 -2.77 -8.08 -31.47
C GLN A 78 -3.11 -6.60 -31.44
N PHE A 79 -3.66 -6.11 -32.55
CA PHE A 79 -4.18 -4.76 -32.61
C PHE A 79 -5.30 -4.67 -31.56
N ARG A 80 -5.01 -4.02 -30.43
CA ARG A 80 -6.04 -3.61 -29.47
C ARG A 80 -7.11 -2.84 -30.23
N PRO A 81 -8.41 -3.11 -29.99
CA PRO A 81 -9.48 -2.39 -30.67
C PRO A 81 -9.31 -0.88 -30.44
N LEU A 82 -9.77 -0.06 -31.40
CA LEU A 82 -9.78 1.38 -31.18
C LEU A 82 -10.79 1.75 -30.08
N VAL A 83 -11.95 1.10 -30.10
CA VAL A 83 -13.06 1.31 -29.18
C VAL A 83 -13.58 -0.05 -28.70
N GLY A 84 -13.84 -0.18 -27.40
CA GLY A 84 -14.38 -1.38 -26.76
C GLY A 84 -13.44 -1.93 -25.66
N PRO A 85 -13.78 -3.06 -25.02
CA PRO A 85 -12.95 -3.65 -23.97
C PRO A 85 -11.50 -3.88 -24.43
N GLY A 86 -10.54 -3.50 -23.58
CA GLY A 86 -9.12 -3.47 -23.90
C GLY A 86 -8.75 -2.50 -25.02
N GLY A 87 -9.61 -1.53 -25.33
CA GLY A 87 -9.41 -0.58 -26.42
C GLY A 87 -8.40 0.51 -26.08
N TRP A 88 -7.56 0.92 -27.03
CA TRP A 88 -6.48 1.87 -26.72
C TRP A 88 -6.91 3.34 -26.70
N LEU A 89 -8.03 3.69 -27.38
CA LEU A 89 -8.55 5.08 -27.39
C LEU A 89 -9.73 5.25 -26.45
N VAL A 90 -10.69 4.32 -26.46
CA VAL A 90 -11.88 4.33 -25.60
C VAL A 90 -12.26 2.91 -25.21
N GLY A 91 -12.42 2.66 -23.91
CA GLY A 91 -12.95 1.43 -23.36
C GLY A 91 -12.13 0.93 -22.18
N ASP A 92 -12.74 0.07 -21.39
CA ASP A 92 -12.18 -0.33 -20.11
C ASP A 92 -10.98 -1.27 -20.30
N GLY A 93 -10.10 -1.24 -19.32
CA GLY A 93 -9.10 -2.26 -19.07
C GLY A 93 -9.71 -3.64 -18.98
N LEU A 94 -8.88 -4.67 -19.20
CA LEU A 94 -9.29 -6.03 -18.90
C LEU A 94 -8.68 -6.43 -17.58
N ASP A 95 -9.45 -7.06 -16.72
CA ASP A 95 -8.93 -7.60 -15.46
C ASP A 95 -7.82 -8.60 -15.72
N ALA A 96 -6.89 -8.70 -14.79
CA ALA A 96 -5.69 -9.50 -14.88
C ALA A 96 -5.96 -10.95 -15.33
N LEU A 97 -6.96 -11.61 -14.73
CA LEU A 97 -7.28 -13.00 -15.03
C LEU A 97 -8.06 -13.19 -16.33
N ASP A 98 -8.71 -12.13 -16.84
CA ASP A 98 -9.33 -12.13 -18.16
C ASP A 98 -8.28 -11.88 -19.25
N LEU A 99 -7.24 -11.09 -18.95
CA LEU A 99 -6.09 -10.86 -19.82
C LEU A 99 -5.17 -12.08 -19.90
N ASP A 100 -4.88 -12.68 -18.74
CA ASP A 100 -4.03 -13.86 -18.59
C ASP A 100 -4.51 -14.76 -17.44
N PRO A 101 -5.38 -15.77 -17.73
CA PRO A 101 -5.86 -16.71 -16.72
C PRO A 101 -4.75 -17.54 -16.06
N ALA A 102 -3.56 -17.57 -16.64
CA ALA A 102 -2.40 -18.27 -16.11
C ALA A 102 -1.41 -17.34 -15.40
N CYS A 103 -1.70 -16.02 -15.35
CA CYS A 103 -0.93 -15.05 -14.58
C CYS A 103 0.57 -15.05 -14.89
N THR A 104 0.91 -15.15 -16.18
CA THR A 104 2.29 -15.17 -16.69
C THR A 104 2.85 -13.78 -16.98
N ALA A 105 2.01 -12.74 -16.93
CA ALA A 105 2.36 -11.33 -17.10
C ALA A 105 2.06 -10.51 -15.84
N ASP A 106 2.58 -10.98 -14.70
CA ASP A 106 2.52 -10.31 -13.38
C ASP A 106 1.10 -10.01 -12.87
N CYS A 107 0.08 -10.70 -13.41
CA CYS A 107 -1.33 -10.55 -13.03
C CYS A 107 -1.79 -9.09 -12.93
N ARG A 108 -1.28 -8.24 -13.80
CA ARG A 108 -1.63 -6.82 -13.80
C ARG A 108 -2.93 -6.58 -14.56
N GLY A 109 -3.79 -5.76 -13.99
CA GLY A 109 -4.97 -5.22 -14.66
C GLY A 109 -4.59 -4.35 -15.87
N GLY A 110 -5.33 -4.49 -16.97
CA GLY A 110 -5.06 -3.71 -18.18
C GLY A 110 -5.47 -2.25 -18.03
N ASP A 111 -4.73 -1.34 -18.64
CA ASP A 111 -5.12 0.08 -18.64
C ASP A 111 -6.33 0.34 -19.55
N GLY A 112 -7.18 1.25 -19.08
CA GLY A 112 -8.26 1.86 -19.84
C GLY A 112 -7.78 2.62 -21.07
N GLY A 113 -8.72 2.94 -21.96
CA GLY A 113 -8.45 3.66 -23.20
C GLY A 113 -7.99 5.09 -22.95
N LEU A 114 -7.09 5.62 -23.78
CA LEU A 114 -6.46 6.93 -23.61
C LEU A 114 -7.43 8.07 -23.24
N LEU A 115 -8.63 8.12 -23.82
CA LEU A 115 -9.58 9.21 -23.58
C LEU A 115 -10.66 8.86 -22.55
N TRP A 116 -10.96 7.58 -22.37
CA TRP A 116 -12.08 7.12 -21.54
C TRP A 116 -11.98 5.62 -21.30
N GLY A 117 -12.36 5.19 -20.11
CA GLY A 117 -12.47 3.80 -19.71
C GLY A 117 -11.86 3.58 -18.35
N ASP A 118 -12.39 2.64 -17.61
CA ASP A 118 -11.86 2.26 -16.29
C ASP A 118 -10.59 1.40 -16.47
N GLY A 119 -9.73 1.37 -15.46
CA GLY A 119 -8.68 0.37 -15.35
C GLY A 119 -9.28 -0.99 -15.03
N GLY A 120 -8.63 -2.07 -15.47
CA GLY A 120 -8.99 -3.42 -15.04
C GLY A 120 -8.34 -3.77 -13.71
N ASP A 121 -8.91 -4.70 -12.97
CA ASP A 121 -8.39 -5.09 -11.66
C ASP A 121 -7.14 -5.99 -11.79
N GLY A 122 -6.22 -5.83 -10.86
CA GLY A 122 -5.11 -6.74 -10.63
C GLY A 122 -5.56 -8.06 -9.99
N ALA A 123 -4.66 -9.04 -9.91
CA ALA A 123 -4.91 -10.28 -9.19
C ALA A 123 -3.60 -10.83 -8.60
N LEU A 124 -3.65 -11.63 -7.54
CA LEU A 124 -2.48 -12.36 -7.00
C LEU A 124 -1.25 -11.46 -6.75
N GLY A 125 -1.44 -10.30 -6.13
CA GLY A 125 -0.41 -9.28 -5.90
C GLY A 125 -0.09 -8.39 -7.11
N GLY A 126 -0.77 -8.59 -8.24
CA GLY A 126 -0.61 -7.74 -9.41
C GLY A 126 -1.33 -6.40 -9.27
N ASP A 127 -0.73 -5.35 -9.82
CA ASP A 127 -1.31 -3.99 -9.78
C ASP A 127 -2.63 -3.90 -10.57
N GLY A 128 -3.49 -2.97 -10.17
CA GLY A 128 -4.59 -2.47 -10.98
C GLY A 128 -4.13 -1.69 -12.21
N GLY A 129 -5.00 -1.62 -13.22
CA GLY A 129 -4.80 -0.83 -14.42
C GLY A 129 -5.11 0.65 -14.21
N ASP A 130 -4.40 1.53 -14.92
CA ASP A 130 -4.74 2.96 -14.91
C ASP A 130 -5.99 3.23 -15.75
N ALA A 131 -6.79 4.19 -15.33
CA ALA A 131 -7.93 4.67 -16.10
C ALA A 131 -7.53 5.49 -17.33
N GLY A 132 -8.52 5.77 -18.18
CA GLY A 132 -8.38 6.72 -19.27
C GLY A 132 -8.12 8.15 -18.79
N SER A 133 -7.33 8.93 -19.56
CA SER A 133 -6.81 10.23 -19.10
C SER A 133 -7.85 11.30 -18.77
N LEU A 134 -9.08 11.20 -19.29
CA LEU A 134 -10.15 12.17 -19.02
C LEU A 134 -11.18 11.67 -18.02
N PHE A 135 -11.65 10.43 -18.16
CA PHE A 135 -12.63 9.84 -17.26
C PHE A 135 -12.39 8.35 -17.14
N GLY A 136 -12.72 7.86 -15.95
CA GLY A 136 -12.65 6.46 -15.59
C GLY A 136 -11.95 6.31 -14.24
N ASN A 137 -12.25 5.22 -13.56
CA ASN A 137 -11.65 4.88 -12.29
C ASN A 137 -10.45 3.97 -12.51
N GLY A 138 -9.45 4.06 -11.64
CA GLY A 138 -8.40 3.04 -11.59
C GLY A 138 -8.98 1.68 -11.22
N GLY A 139 -8.33 0.60 -11.66
CA GLY A 139 -8.67 -0.75 -11.21
C GLY A 139 -8.03 -1.03 -9.86
N ASP A 140 -8.60 -1.96 -9.11
CA ASP A 140 -8.07 -2.33 -7.79
C ASP A 140 -6.82 -3.19 -7.93
N GLY A 141 -5.92 -3.09 -6.95
CA GLY A 141 -4.79 -4.00 -6.80
C GLY A 141 -5.25 -5.39 -6.36
N GLY A 142 -4.56 -6.44 -6.83
CA GLY A 142 -4.86 -7.80 -6.42
C GLY A 142 -4.28 -8.12 -5.03
N ASP A 143 -5.04 -8.81 -4.18
CA ASP A 143 -4.51 -9.36 -2.92
C ASP A 143 -3.33 -10.31 -3.18
N GLY A 144 -2.37 -10.30 -2.26
CA GLY A 144 -1.22 -11.18 -2.26
C GLY A 144 -1.62 -12.66 -2.16
N GLU A 145 -1.13 -13.48 -3.09
CA GLU A 145 -1.32 -14.92 -3.09
C GLU A 145 0.00 -15.69 -3.35
N LEU A 146 0.10 -16.87 -2.74
CA LEU A 146 1.21 -17.78 -2.98
C LEU A 146 1.16 -18.36 -4.40
N VAL A 147 1.95 -17.77 -5.31
CA VAL A 147 2.09 -18.27 -6.68
C VAL A 147 3.31 -19.18 -6.82
N LEU A 148 3.06 -20.46 -7.14
CA LEU A 148 4.12 -21.43 -7.45
C LEU A 148 4.51 -21.31 -8.93
N LEU A 149 5.73 -20.82 -9.17
CA LEU A 149 6.29 -20.71 -10.51
C LEU A 149 6.48 -22.10 -11.13
N SER A 150 6.20 -22.22 -12.43
CA SER A 150 6.51 -23.41 -13.25
C SER A 150 8.03 -23.60 -13.36
N GLY A 151 8.63 -24.14 -12.30
CA GLY A 151 10.07 -24.21 -12.09
C GLY A 151 10.47 -24.57 -10.66
N GLY A 152 9.54 -24.47 -9.70
CA GLY A 152 9.76 -24.89 -8.31
C GLY A 152 10.28 -23.77 -7.39
N GLY A 153 9.76 -22.55 -7.56
CA GLY A 153 9.99 -21.41 -6.66
C GLY A 153 8.68 -20.67 -6.39
N ILE A 154 8.68 -19.85 -5.34
CA ILE A 154 7.57 -18.94 -5.01
C ILE A 154 7.84 -17.58 -5.68
N ALA A 155 6.81 -16.94 -6.20
CA ALA A 155 6.91 -15.53 -6.58
C ALA A 155 6.69 -14.70 -5.32
N GLU A 156 7.77 -14.24 -4.68
CA GLU A 156 7.66 -13.47 -3.44
C GLU A 156 6.92 -12.15 -3.63
N ALA A 157 7.07 -11.49 -4.78
CA ALA A 157 6.30 -10.29 -5.11
C ALA A 157 4.80 -10.53 -5.29
N ALA A 158 4.36 -11.79 -5.41
CA ALA A 158 2.94 -12.11 -5.42
C ALA A 158 2.39 -12.24 -4.00
N LEU A 159 3.23 -12.22 -2.96
CA LEU A 159 2.78 -12.23 -1.56
C LEU A 159 2.33 -10.84 -1.13
N ASP A 160 2.89 -9.80 -1.72
CA ASP A 160 2.51 -8.43 -1.49
C ASP A 160 1.19 -8.14 -2.21
N GLY A 161 0.41 -7.22 -1.67
CA GLY A 161 -0.75 -6.67 -2.35
C GLY A 161 -0.32 -5.80 -3.53
N GLY A 162 -1.04 -5.92 -4.64
CA GLY A 162 -0.83 -5.06 -5.81
C GLY A 162 -1.29 -3.63 -5.52
N ASN A 163 -0.69 -2.65 -6.20
CA ASN A 163 -1.13 -1.27 -6.04
C ASN A 163 -2.42 -1.02 -6.83
N GLY A 164 -3.28 -0.15 -6.33
CA GLY A 164 -4.42 0.39 -7.06
C GLY A 164 -3.99 1.23 -8.25
N GLY A 165 -4.79 1.20 -9.31
CA GLY A 165 -4.59 2.02 -10.51
C GLY A 165 -5.00 3.47 -10.30
N ASN A 166 -4.43 4.39 -11.09
CA ASN A 166 -4.79 5.80 -11.00
C ASN A 166 -6.08 6.11 -11.77
N GLY A 167 -6.91 6.97 -11.20
CA GLY A 167 -8.09 7.52 -11.85
C GLY A 167 -7.76 8.54 -12.95
N GLY A 168 -8.73 8.75 -13.85
CA GLY A 168 -8.64 9.78 -14.88
C GLY A 168 -8.75 11.20 -14.31
N LEU A 169 -8.75 12.22 -15.18
CA LEU A 169 -8.97 13.61 -14.76
C LEU A 169 -10.25 13.78 -13.91
N PHE A 170 -11.30 13.02 -14.24
CA PHE A 170 -12.52 12.88 -13.48
C PHE A 170 -12.75 11.39 -13.20
N GLY A 171 -12.27 10.93 -12.05
CA GLY A 171 -12.32 9.54 -11.67
C GLY A 171 -11.57 9.28 -10.38
N ASP A 172 -11.94 8.17 -9.77
CA ASP A 172 -11.41 7.72 -8.49
C ASP A 172 -10.18 6.81 -8.74
N GLY A 173 -9.23 6.79 -7.81
CA GLY A 173 -8.19 5.77 -7.80
C GLY A 173 -8.77 4.42 -7.35
N GLY A 174 -8.11 3.33 -7.76
CA GLY A 174 -8.43 1.99 -7.27
C GLY A 174 -7.79 1.72 -5.91
N ASP A 175 -8.34 0.79 -5.15
CA ASP A 175 -7.81 0.41 -3.84
C ASP A 175 -6.56 -0.49 -4.01
N GLY A 176 -5.65 -0.45 -3.04
CA GLY A 176 -4.53 -1.39 -2.94
C GLY A 176 -4.99 -2.77 -2.47
N GLY A 177 -4.31 -3.82 -2.93
CA GLY A 177 -4.55 -5.19 -2.46
C GLY A 177 -3.96 -5.43 -1.08
N ASN A 178 -4.49 -6.40 -0.33
CA ASN A 178 -3.91 -6.78 0.95
C ASN A 178 -2.70 -7.69 0.75
N GLY A 179 -1.73 -7.57 1.65
CA GLY A 179 -0.62 -8.49 1.77
C GLY A 179 -1.04 -9.86 2.29
N ARG A 180 -0.29 -10.89 1.91
CA ARG A 180 -0.55 -12.27 2.34
C ARG A 180 0.07 -12.55 3.70
N ASP A 181 -0.63 -13.28 4.56
CA ASP A 181 -0.03 -13.85 5.76
C ASP A 181 1.17 -14.78 5.46
N ALA A 182 2.12 -14.79 6.40
CA ALA A 182 3.19 -15.75 6.43
C ALA A 182 2.65 -17.19 6.55
N SER A 183 3.37 -18.15 6.01
CA SER A 183 3.00 -19.56 6.19
C SER A 183 4.20 -20.44 6.46
N TYR A 184 3.96 -21.49 7.25
CA TYR A 184 4.97 -22.39 7.79
C TYR A 184 4.64 -23.84 7.46
N ASN A 185 5.69 -24.65 7.28
CA ASN A 185 5.54 -26.07 7.05
C ASN A 185 5.32 -26.83 8.37
N VAL A 186 4.96 -28.11 8.28
CA VAL A 186 4.72 -28.97 9.46
C VAL A 186 5.97 -29.14 10.35
N GLY A 187 7.16 -28.89 9.80
CA GLY A 187 8.43 -28.89 10.52
C GLY A 187 8.76 -27.56 11.22
N GLY A 188 7.98 -26.51 10.98
CA GLY A 188 8.24 -25.16 11.51
C GLY A 188 9.12 -24.29 10.62
N ASP A 189 9.53 -24.75 9.42
CA ASP A 189 10.29 -23.88 8.52
C ASP A 189 9.34 -22.94 7.76
N LEU A 190 9.74 -21.68 7.62
CA LEU A 190 9.05 -20.67 6.84
C LEU A 190 8.90 -21.13 5.37
N ILE A 191 7.67 -21.11 4.86
CA ILE A 191 7.34 -21.33 3.44
C ILE A 191 7.31 -19.99 2.70
N ASN A 192 6.67 -18.98 3.28
CA ASN A 192 6.64 -17.62 2.77
C ASN A 192 6.51 -16.63 3.92
N ARG A 193 7.18 -15.49 3.80
CA ARG A 193 6.99 -14.34 4.69
C ARG A 193 5.59 -13.74 4.56
N ALA A 194 5.22 -12.90 5.51
CA ALA A 194 4.14 -11.95 5.33
C ALA A 194 4.50 -10.96 4.21
N GLY A 195 3.54 -10.68 3.33
CA GLY A 195 3.67 -9.70 2.27
C GLY A 195 3.05 -8.36 2.65
N ASP A 196 3.58 -7.29 2.08
CA ASP A 196 3.16 -5.92 2.38
C ASP A 196 1.81 -5.60 1.70
N GLY A 197 1.05 -4.66 2.25
CA GLY A 197 -0.15 -4.12 1.60
C GLY A 197 0.21 -3.25 0.40
N GLY A 198 -0.65 -3.23 -0.62
CA GLY A 198 -0.48 -2.39 -1.80
C GLY A 198 -0.94 -0.96 -1.56
N ASP A 199 -0.34 0.00 -2.24
CA ASP A 199 -0.77 1.40 -2.17
C ASP A 199 -2.07 1.62 -2.95
N GLY A 200 -2.93 2.50 -2.44
CA GLY A 200 -4.10 2.98 -3.16
C GLY A 200 -3.73 3.94 -4.31
N GLY A 201 -4.52 3.92 -5.38
CA GLY A 201 -4.31 4.75 -6.56
C GLY A 201 -4.71 6.21 -6.37
N ASP A 202 -4.05 7.12 -7.09
CA ASP A 202 -4.38 8.55 -7.08
C ASP A 202 -5.60 8.86 -7.94
N ALA A 203 -6.45 9.77 -7.49
CA ALA A 203 -7.42 10.46 -8.33
C ALA A 203 -6.79 11.64 -9.10
N GLY A 204 -7.45 12.05 -10.18
CA GLY A 204 -7.01 13.18 -11.02
C GLY A 204 -7.37 14.57 -10.45
N LEU A 205 -8.18 15.33 -11.21
CA LEU A 205 -8.60 16.68 -10.81
C LEU A 205 -9.80 16.65 -9.86
N ILE A 206 -10.71 15.71 -10.10
CA ILE A 206 -11.89 15.44 -9.28
C ILE A 206 -12.00 13.93 -9.11
N GLY A 207 -12.16 13.47 -7.88
CA GLY A 207 -12.31 12.05 -7.53
C GLY A 207 -11.69 11.73 -6.17
N THR A 208 -11.92 10.53 -5.66
CA THR A 208 -11.31 10.05 -4.42
C THR A 208 -10.10 9.18 -4.71
N GLY A 209 -9.03 9.32 -3.93
CA GLY A 209 -7.95 8.33 -3.95
C GLY A 209 -8.44 7.01 -3.39
N GLY A 210 -7.84 5.91 -3.83
CA GLY A 210 -8.13 4.58 -3.30
C GLY A 210 -7.47 4.35 -1.95
N ASP A 211 -8.04 3.45 -1.16
CA ASP A 211 -7.48 3.06 0.14
C ASP A 211 -6.25 2.15 -0.05
N GLY A 212 -5.28 2.22 0.87
CA GLY A 212 -4.17 1.27 0.91
C GLY A 212 -4.61 -0.07 1.49
N GLY A 213 -3.95 -1.16 1.08
CA GLY A 213 -4.22 -2.50 1.58
C GLY A 213 -3.53 -2.80 2.90
N ASP A 214 -4.06 -3.75 3.67
CA ASP A 214 -3.47 -4.18 4.93
C ASP A 214 -2.24 -5.08 4.72
N GLY A 215 -1.26 -5.00 5.62
CA GLY A 215 -0.11 -5.90 5.63
C GLY A 215 -0.45 -7.30 6.17
N GLY A 216 0.22 -8.32 5.64
CA GLY A 216 0.05 -9.70 6.08
C GLY A 216 0.54 -9.97 7.51
N ALA A 217 -0.11 -10.89 8.21
CA ALA A 217 0.29 -11.31 9.56
C ALA A 217 1.34 -12.44 9.54
N ASP A 218 2.13 -12.52 10.60
CA ASP A 218 3.10 -13.59 10.84
C ASP A 218 2.86 -14.26 12.20
N ASP A 219 2.02 -15.30 12.20
CA ASP A 219 1.60 -16.02 13.42
C ASP A 219 2.29 -17.38 13.57
N GLN A 220 3.20 -17.47 14.55
CA GLN A 220 3.91 -18.69 14.92
C GLN A 220 3.13 -19.61 15.87
N ASP A 221 1.81 -19.52 16.05
CA ASP A 221 1.05 -20.38 16.98
C ASP A 221 0.90 -21.86 16.53
N LEU A 222 2.02 -22.52 16.19
CA LEU A 222 2.12 -23.92 15.81
C LEU A 222 2.67 -24.80 16.95
N PRO A 223 2.30 -26.09 17.05
CA PRO A 223 2.77 -26.98 18.13
C PRO A 223 4.26 -27.38 18.01
N VAL A 224 5.03 -26.74 17.14
CA VAL A 224 6.46 -26.97 16.89
C VAL A 224 7.22 -25.68 17.16
N THR A 225 8.41 -25.80 17.74
CA THR A 225 9.28 -24.65 18.04
C THR A 225 9.85 -24.09 16.75
N ILE A 226 9.61 -22.80 16.49
CA ILE A 226 10.08 -22.08 15.32
C ILE A 226 11.19 -21.14 15.78
N ASP A 227 12.40 -21.31 15.23
CA ASP A 227 13.61 -20.56 15.59
C ASP A 227 13.86 -19.38 14.63
N ASP A 228 12.78 -18.73 14.20
CA ASP A 228 12.80 -17.53 13.38
C ASP A 228 12.01 -16.41 14.06
N ASP A 229 12.39 -15.17 13.79
CA ASP A 229 11.67 -14.00 14.27
C ASP A 229 10.33 -13.90 13.50
N ALA A 230 9.25 -13.48 14.19
CA ALA A 230 7.96 -13.21 13.56
C ALA A 230 7.92 -11.76 13.10
N VAL A 231 7.59 -11.51 11.84
CA VAL A 231 7.56 -10.17 11.23
C VAL A 231 6.25 -9.98 10.48
N GLY A 232 5.36 -9.17 11.05
CA GLY A 232 4.19 -8.66 10.34
C GLY A 232 4.63 -7.69 9.25
N ALA A 233 3.91 -7.69 8.15
CA ALA A 233 4.24 -6.86 6.99
C ALA A 233 3.57 -5.48 7.07
N ASP A 234 4.10 -4.51 6.34
CA ASP A 234 3.61 -3.13 6.42
C ASP A 234 2.28 -2.97 5.66
N GLY A 235 1.44 -2.03 6.10
CA GLY A 235 0.25 -1.60 5.36
C GLY A 235 0.60 -0.61 4.24
N GLY A 236 -0.23 -0.56 3.20
CA GLY A 236 -0.06 0.33 2.05
C GLY A 236 -0.55 1.75 2.29
N ASP A 237 0.02 2.72 1.58
CA ASP A 237 -0.40 4.11 1.65
C ASP A 237 -1.75 4.33 0.93
N GLY A 238 -2.59 5.20 1.47
CA GLY A 238 -3.80 5.67 0.78
C GLY A 238 -3.47 6.64 -0.35
N GLY A 239 -4.19 6.49 -1.47
CA GLY A 239 -4.03 7.32 -2.66
C GLY A 239 -4.51 8.76 -2.46
N ARG A 240 -3.96 9.68 -3.25
CA ARG A 240 -4.34 11.10 -3.21
C ARG A 240 -5.71 11.33 -3.85
N GLY A 241 -6.53 12.15 -3.19
CA GLY A 241 -7.79 12.68 -3.71
C GLY A 241 -7.61 13.83 -4.71
N GLY A 242 -8.67 14.09 -5.48
CA GLY A 242 -8.71 15.13 -6.50
C GLY A 242 -8.39 16.54 -5.96
N LEU A 243 -7.66 17.32 -6.76
CA LEU A 243 -7.19 18.66 -6.39
C LEU A 243 -8.32 19.68 -6.14
N LEU A 244 -9.45 19.56 -6.85
CA LEU A 244 -10.57 20.51 -6.75
C LEU A 244 -11.71 20.02 -5.86
N ASP A 245 -11.96 18.71 -5.88
CA ASP A 245 -13.00 18.03 -5.12
C ASP A 245 -12.63 16.55 -5.05
N GLY A 246 -12.56 15.99 -3.86
CA GLY A 246 -11.97 14.67 -3.67
C GLY A 246 -11.37 14.45 -2.29
N ALA A 247 -11.62 13.28 -1.73
CA ALA A 247 -10.96 12.82 -0.52
C ALA A 247 -9.76 11.94 -0.88
N GLY A 248 -8.71 11.93 -0.06
CA GLY A 248 -7.72 10.85 -0.14
C GLY A 248 -8.35 9.50 0.22
N GLY A 249 -7.57 8.43 0.05
CA GLY A 249 -7.86 7.12 0.62
C GLY A 249 -7.25 6.96 2.01
N PHE A 250 -7.73 6.02 2.80
CA PHE A 250 -7.16 5.62 4.08
C PHE A 250 -5.85 4.85 3.87
N GLY A 251 -4.92 4.93 4.82
CA GLY A 251 -3.78 4.00 4.86
C GLY A 251 -4.21 2.64 5.39
N GLY A 252 -3.56 1.57 4.93
CA GLY A 252 -3.79 0.21 5.38
C GLY A 252 -3.12 -0.09 6.72
N ASP A 253 -3.66 -1.04 7.47
CA ASP A 253 -3.12 -1.44 8.76
C ASP A 253 -1.87 -2.33 8.61
N GLY A 254 -0.94 -2.22 9.54
CA GLY A 254 0.22 -3.09 9.62
C GLY A 254 -0.12 -4.50 10.14
N GLY A 255 0.62 -5.49 9.67
CA GLY A 255 0.44 -6.89 10.00
C GLY A 255 0.83 -7.25 11.43
N VAL A 256 0.10 -8.20 12.03
CA VAL A 256 0.38 -8.70 13.40
C VAL A 256 1.53 -9.70 13.38
N ALA A 257 2.40 -9.67 14.39
CA ALA A 257 3.43 -10.68 14.61
C ALA A 257 3.25 -11.45 15.92
N VAL A 258 3.33 -12.77 15.87
CA VAL A 258 3.31 -13.64 17.05
C VAL A 258 4.48 -14.61 16.97
N SER A 259 5.43 -14.52 17.90
CA SER A 259 6.56 -15.45 18.00
C SER A 259 6.47 -16.34 19.24
N GLN A 260 6.96 -17.58 19.13
CA GLN A 260 7.01 -18.51 20.27
C GLN A 260 8.28 -18.43 21.09
N GLU A 261 9.43 -18.24 20.46
CA GLU A 261 10.73 -18.29 21.13
C GLU A 261 11.59 -17.07 20.85
N ARG A 262 11.33 -16.40 19.73
CA ARG A 262 12.16 -15.37 19.13
C ARG A 262 11.46 -14.03 19.17
N ASN A 263 12.01 -13.05 18.46
CA ASN A 263 11.45 -11.70 18.46
C ASN A 263 10.16 -11.65 17.65
N ALA A 264 9.27 -10.73 17.99
CA ALA A 264 8.08 -10.39 17.21
C ALA A 264 8.09 -8.90 16.86
N PHE A 265 7.90 -8.58 15.59
CA PHE A 265 7.86 -7.22 15.04
C PHE A 265 6.54 -7.03 14.29
N GLY A 266 5.64 -6.20 14.81
CA GLY A 266 4.46 -5.81 14.06
C GLY A 266 4.83 -4.92 12.88
N GLY A 267 4.09 -5.00 11.79
CA GLY A 267 4.29 -4.16 10.61
C GLY A 267 3.82 -2.72 10.85
N ASP A 268 4.39 -1.76 10.14
CA ASP A 268 3.97 -0.36 10.24
C ASP A 268 2.64 -0.14 9.49
N GLY A 269 1.82 0.81 9.95
CA GLY A 269 0.62 1.25 9.24
C GLY A 269 0.94 2.24 8.12
N GLY A 270 0.17 2.18 7.04
CA GLY A 270 0.32 3.06 5.88
C GLY A 270 -0.17 4.49 6.12
N ALA A 271 0.36 5.46 5.40
CA ALA A 271 -0.08 6.84 5.48
C ALA A 271 -1.47 7.03 4.85
N GLY A 272 -2.26 7.96 5.39
CA GLY A 272 -3.51 8.40 4.78
C GLY A 272 -3.26 9.33 3.58
N GLY A 273 -4.14 9.25 2.60
CA GLY A 273 -4.10 10.04 1.38
C GLY A 273 -4.41 11.52 1.60
N ASP A 274 -3.66 12.37 0.90
CA ASP A 274 -3.91 13.81 0.81
C ASP A 274 -5.20 14.09 0.03
N GLY A 275 -5.87 15.22 0.29
CA GLY A 275 -7.04 15.61 -0.50
C GLY A 275 -7.76 16.86 0.00
N VAL A 276 -8.85 17.24 -0.65
CA VAL A 276 -9.78 18.25 -0.08
C VAL A 276 -10.40 17.71 1.21
N GLY A 277 -10.66 16.41 1.28
CA GLY A 277 -10.86 15.67 2.53
C GLY A 277 -9.71 14.68 2.74
N ALA A 278 -8.73 15.03 3.55
CA ALA A 278 -7.66 14.09 3.85
C ALA A 278 -8.15 12.96 4.75
N ARG A 279 -7.43 11.83 4.74
CA ARG A 279 -7.82 10.62 5.46
C ARG A 279 -6.80 10.19 6.50
N GLN A 280 -7.26 9.30 7.35
CA GLN A 280 -6.47 8.74 8.43
C GLN A 280 -5.41 7.76 7.89
N GLY A 281 -4.24 7.72 8.55
CA GLY A 281 -3.27 6.64 8.35
C GLY A 281 -3.66 5.37 9.09
N GLY A 282 -3.20 4.21 8.62
CA GLY A 282 -3.47 2.91 9.20
C GLY A 282 -2.79 2.71 10.55
N ALA A 283 -3.32 1.79 11.35
CA ALA A 283 -2.74 1.41 12.63
C ALA A 283 -1.48 0.55 12.43
N GLY A 284 -0.55 0.64 13.38
CA GLY A 284 0.59 -0.28 13.45
C GLY A 284 0.17 -1.66 13.93
N GLY A 285 0.85 -2.69 13.44
CA GLY A 285 0.63 -4.08 13.77
C GLY A 285 1.05 -4.43 15.21
N ASN A 286 0.28 -5.29 15.86
CA ASN A 286 0.59 -5.78 17.20
C ASN A 286 1.74 -6.80 17.19
N ALA A 287 2.47 -6.91 18.30
CA ALA A 287 3.52 -7.92 18.45
C ALA A 287 3.44 -8.70 19.78
N VAL A 288 3.51 -10.03 19.71
CA VAL A 288 3.47 -10.89 20.90
C VAL A 288 4.58 -11.94 20.86
N THR A 289 5.31 -12.09 21.97
CA THR A 289 6.26 -13.18 22.17
C THR A 289 5.86 -14.07 23.35
N HIS A 290 5.86 -15.39 23.14
CA HIS A 290 5.59 -16.37 24.21
C HIS A 290 6.86 -16.83 24.93
N GLY A 291 8.03 -16.55 24.35
CA GLY A 291 9.34 -17.00 24.82
C GLY A 291 10.21 -15.85 25.30
N ASP A 292 11.52 -16.03 25.20
CA ASP A 292 12.52 -15.07 25.71
C ASP A 292 12.90 -13.98 24.70
N GLY A 293 12.26 -13.95 23.53
CA GLY A 293 12.45 -12.90 22.52
C GLY A 293 11.63 -11.64 22.80
N ASP A 294 12.06 -10.55 22.17
CA ASP A 294 11.50 -9.21 22.38
C ASP A 294 10.28 -8.97 21.48
N ALA A 295 9.28 -8.24 21.98
CA ALA A 295 8.09 -7.83 21.23
C ALA A 295 8.15 -6.33 20.91
N THR A 296 8.03 -5.95 19.64
CA THR A 296 7.98 -4.55 19.19
C THR A 296 6.78 -4.32 18.29
N GLY A 297 5.88 -3.42 18.67
CA GLY A 297 4.70 -3.06 17.89
C GLY A 297 5.07 -2.15 16.73
N GLY A 298 4.32 -2.23 15.64
CA GLY A 298 4.50 -1.37 14.48
C GLY A 298 4.09 0.07 14.76
N ALA A 299 4.67 1.03 14.05
CA ALA A 299 4.25 2.42 14.14
C ALA A 299 2.91 2.64 13.43
N GLY A 300 2.11 3.58 13.94
CA GLY A 300 0.93 4.06 13.24
C GLY A 300 1.30 4.97 12.06
N GLY A 301 0.50 4.90 11.00
CA GLY A 301 0.67 5.69 9.78
C GLY A 301 0.31 7.17 9.97
N ARG A 302 0.93 8.05 9.18
CA ARG A 302 0.60 9.49 9.22
C ARG A 302 -0.78 9.75 8.64
N GLY A 303 -1.53 10.70 9.20
CA GLY A 303 -2.70 11.25 8.52
C GLY A 303 -2.35 12.08 7.28
N GLY A 304 -3.22 12.05 6.26
CA GLY A 304 -3.06 12.82 5.03
C GLY A 304 -3.27 14.32 5.22
N ASN A 305 -2.77 15.13 4.29
CA ASN A 305 -2.88 16.59 4.37
C ASN A 305 -4.08 17.13 3.59
N GLY A 306 -4.78 18.08 4.21
CA GLY A 306 -5.89 18.80 3.60
C GLY A 306 -5.43 19.78 2.51
N PHE A 307 -6.22 19.96 1.46
CA PHE A 307 -6.00 20.97 0.42
C PHE A 307 -6.87 22.21 0.61
N LEU A 308 -6.35 23.40 0.30
CA LEU A 308 -7.06 24.69 0.36
C LEU A 308 -7.72 24.97 1.72
N ASN A 309 -8.96 24.51 1.93
CA ASN A 309 -9.72 24.64 3.18
C ASN A 309 -10.01 23.29 3.86
N GLY A 310 -9.44 22.19 3.34
CA GLY A 310 -9.61 20.84 3.83
C GLY A 310 -8.98 20.62 5.19
N ASP A 311 -9.55 19.72 5.96
CA ASP A 311 -9.00 19.29 7.24
C ASP A 311 -7.93 18.22 6.98
N GLY A 312 -6.92 18.18 7.84
CA GLY A 312 -5.93 17.09 7.87
C GLY A 312 -6.51 15.82 8.48
N GLY A 313 -6.06 14.67 8.00
CA GLY A 313 -6.44 13.36 8.53
C GLY A 313 -5.74 13.06 9.86
N SER A 314 -6.34 12.20 10.69
CA SER A 314 -5.69 11.75 11.92
C SER A 314 -4.53 10.78 11.64
N GLY A 315 -3.55 10.74 12.53
CA GLY A 315 -2.60 9.62 12.56
C GLY A 315 -3.30 8.29 12.89
N GLY A 316 -2.67 7.19 12.53
CA GLY A 316 -3.01 5.86 13.01
C GLY A 316 -2.37 5.58 14.37
N ASP A 317 -2.97 4.67 15.13
CA ASP A 317 -2.45 4.28 16.45
C ASP A 317 -1.24 3.34 16.30
N GLY A 318 -0.31 3.36 17.26
CA GLY A 318 0.80 2.42 17.31
C GLY A 318 0.36 1.03 17.80
N GLY A 319 1.07 -0.01 17.37
CA GLY A 319 0.76 -1.39 17.72
C GLY A 319 1.06 -1.75 19.19
N ASP A 320 0.19 -2.55 19.78
CA ASP A 320 0.32 -3.06 21.15
C ASP A 320 1.33 -4.21 21.22
N THR A 321 1.95 -4.39 22.40
CA THR A 321 2.92 -5.47 22.64
C THR A 321 2.73 -6.28 23.90
N GLY A 322 3.10 -7.57 23.80
CA GLY A 322 3.12 -8.50 24.91
C GLY A 322 4.31 -9.46 24.89
N ALA A 323 5.15 -9.46 25.94
CA ALA A 323 6.23 -10.44 26.14
C ALA A 323 5.96 -11.32 27.37
N ILE A 324 5.65 -12.60 27.14
CA ILE A 324 5.25 -13.54 28.20
C ILE A 324 6.49 -14.18 28.88
N GLY A 325 7.66 -14.18 28.26
CA GLY A 325 8.90 -14.73 28.83
C GLY A 325 9.81 -13.69 29.49
N ASP A 326 11.13 -13.85 29.29
CA ASP A 326 12.16 -12.90 29.76
C ASP A 326 12.43 -11.73 28.80
N GLY A 327 11.82 -11.73 27.61
CA GLY A 327 12.01 -10.70 26.60
C GLY A 327 11.38 -9.35 26.98
N ASP A 328 11.91 -8.30 26.35
CA ASP A 328 11.45 -6.92 26.50
C ASP A 328 10.20 -6.66 25.61
N ALA A 329 9.37 -5.68 25.97
CA ALA A 329 8.20 -5.26 25.19
C ALA A 329 8.21 -3.76 24.92
N THR A 330 8.05 -3.36 23.66
CA THR A 330 8.05 -1.96 23.22
C THR A 330 6.82 -1.68 22.35
N GLY A 331 5.90 -0.86 22.84
CA GLY A 331 4.73 -0.42 22.08
C GLY A 331 5.13 0.42 20.87
N GLY A 332 4.34 0.33 19.81
CA GLY A 332 4.53 1.14 18.60
C GLY A 332 4.21 2.61 18.84
N THR A 333 4.91 3.51 18.15
CA THR A 333 4.59 4.95 18.22
C THR A 333 3.32 5.27 17.44
N GLY A 334 2.49 6.16 17.96
CA GLY A 334 1.35 6.68 17.20
C GLY A 334 1.78 7.59 16.04
N GLY A 335 1.01 7.58 14.96
CA GLY A 335 1.27 8.37 13.77
C GLY A 335 0.95 9.85 13.95
N ASP A 336 1.66 10.73 13.24
CA ASP A 336 1.36 12.16 13.26
C ASP A 336 0.04 12.46 12.53
N GLY A 337 -0.70 13.46 13.03
CA GLY A 337 -1.81 14.05 12.30
C GLY A 337 -1.34 14.83 11.07
N GLY A 338 -2.18 14.85 10.04
CA GLY A 338 -1.94 15.61 8.82
C GLY A 338 -2.24 17.10 8.98
N ASP A 339 -1.62 17.94 8.16
CA ASP A 339 -1.86 19.38 8.19
C ASP A 339 -3.19 19.73 7.52
N GLY A 340 -3.86 20.77 8.03
CA GLY A 340 -4.99 21.41 7.37
C GLY A 340 -4.55 22.22 6.14
N GLY A 341 -5.53 22.59 5.30
CA GLY A 341 -5.31 23.26 4.03
C GLY A 341 -4.64 24.64 4.09
N ALA A 342 -4.03 25.04 2.98
CA ALA A 342 -3.22 26.27 2.90
C ALA A 342 -3.98 27.58 3.27
N LEU A 343 -5.29 27.64 3.11
CA LEU A 343 -6.13 28.81 3.40
C LEU A 343 -6.96 28.65 4.68
N GLY A 344 -7.24 27.42 5.09
CA GLY A 344 -8.21 27.07 6.12
C GLY A 344 -8.13 25.58 6.47
N GLY A 345 -8.88 25.15 7.47
CA GLY A 345 -8.97 23.74 7.86
C GLY A 345 -8.25 23.44 9.18
N THR A 346 -8.72 22.42 9.87
CA THR A 346 -8.13 21.94 11.12
C THR A 346 -7.03 20.93 10.83
N GLY A 347 -5.93 21.00 11.57
CA GLY A 347 -4.96 19.92 11.56
C GLY A 347 -5.55 18.65 12.18
N GLY A 348 -5.10 17.50 11.71
CA GLY A 348 -5.49 16.19 12.21
C GLY A 348 -4.92 15.92 13.59
N VAL A 349 -5.59 15.08 14.37
CA VAL A 349 -5.08 14.62 15.67
C VAL A 349 -3.99 13.58 15.43
N GLY A 350 -2.96 13.53 16.28
CA GLY A 350 -2.03 12.39 16.30
C GLY A 350 -2.73 11.08 16.68
N GLY A 351 -2.09 9.94 16.43
CA GLY A 351 -2.52 8.62 16.89
C GLY A 351 -1.95 8.28 18.27
N GLU A 352 -2.63 7.43 19.02
CA GLU A 352 -2.18 6.99 20.34
C GLU A 352 -0.94 6.08 20.23
N GLY A 353 -0.06 6.13 21.23
CA GLY A 353 1.05 5.19 21.34
C GLY A 353 0.58 3.82 21.87
N GLY A 354 1.16 2.74 21.36
CA GLY A 354 0.78 1.37 21.72
C GLY A 354 1.09 1.00 23.17
N GLU A 355 0.21 0.22 23.79
CA GLU A 355 0.44 -0.35 25.13
C GLU A 355 1.54 -1.43 25.07
N ALA A 356 2.31 -1.54 26.15
CA ALA A 356 3.32 -2.57 26.27
C ALA A 356 3.21 -3.32 27.61
N ALA A 357 3.37 -4.64 27.56
CA ALA A 357 3.37 -5.49 28.73
C ALA A 357 4.43 -6.60 28.65
N ALA A 358 5.18 -6.81 29.73
CA ALA A 358 6.09 -7.96 29.85
C ALA A 358 6.05 -8.60 31.23
N GLN A 359 6.30 -9.90 31.31
CA GLN A 359 6.41 -10.59 32.61
C GLN A 359 7.69 -10.20 33.34
N ARG A 360 8.84 -10.39 32.69
CA ARG A 360 10.18 -10.29 33.31
C ARG A 360 11.14 -9.34 32.58
N GLY A 361 10.91 -9.01 31.31
CA GLY A 361 11.70 -8.02 30.58
C GLY A 361 11.26 -6.58 30.84
N ASN A 362 12.07 -5.64 30.37
CA ASN A 362 11.79 -4.22 30.41
C ASN A 362 10.64 -3.88 29.47
N VAL A 363 9.87 -2.87 29.83
CA VAL A 363 8.66 -2.49 29.09
C VAL A 363 8.68 -1.01 28.81
N THR A 364 8.45 -0.65 27.56
CA THR A 364 8.33 0.74 27.12
C THR A 364 7.03 0.90 26.34
N GLY A 365 6.13 1.77 26.81
CA GLY A 365 4.94 2.14 26.03
C GLY A 365 5.34 3.01 24.85
N GLY A 366 4.54 2.98 23.78
CA GLY A 366 4.79 3.80 22.60
C GLY A 366 4.52 5.27 22.83
N ASP A 367 5.24 6.16 22.17
CA ASP A 367 4.95 7.60 22.23
C ASP A 367 3.68 7.94 21.42
N GLY A 368 2.91 8.92 21.89
CA GLY A 368 1.76 9.45 21.16
C GLY A 368 2.17 10.35 20.00
N GLY A 369 1.41 10.31 18.91
CA GLY A 369 1.66 11.10 17.71
C GLY A 369 1.40 12.59 17.89
N THR A 370 2.10 13.42 17.13
CA THR A 370 1.90 14.88 17.17
C THR A 370 0.66 15.28 16.40
N GLY A 371 0.01 16.36 16.82
CA GLY A 371 -1.11 16.96 16.09
C GLY A 371 -0.63 17.78 14.89
N GLY A 372 -1.38 17.69 13.78
CA GLY A 372 -1.12 18.46 12.57
C GLY A 372 -1.38 19.96 12.75
N SER A 373 -0.76 20.78 11.92
CA SER A 373 -0.99 22.23 11.91
C SER A 373 -2.32 22.57 11.25
N GLY A 374 -3.02 23.57 11.78
CA GLY A 374 -4.16 24.18 11.09
C GLY A 374 -3.73 25.02 9.89
N GLY A 375 -4.70 25.43 9.08
CA GLY A 375 -4.42 26.15 7.84
C GLY A 375 -3.70 27.49 8.01
N ALA A 376 -2.84 27.85 7.03
CA ALA A 376 -1.87 28.94 7.20
C ALA A 376 -2.50 30.33 7.41
N LEU A 377 -3.71 30.58 6.88
CA LEU A 377 -4.42 31.85 7.10
C LEU A 377 -5.33 31.79 8.33
N GLY A 378 -5.98 30.64 8.55
CA GLY A 378 -6.77 30.35 9.75
C GLY A 378 -7.04 28.86 9.86
N GLY A 379 -7.46 28.40 11.03
CA GLY A 379 -7.64 26.97 11.31
C GLY A 379 -7.11 26.59 12.68
N ARG A 380 -7.65 25.53 13.27
CA ARG A 380 -7.20 25.03 14.58
C ARG A 380 -6.12 23.97 14.38
N GLY A 381 -5.07 24.01 15.18
CA GLY A 381 -4.09 22.92 15.24
C GLY A 381 -4.72 21.64 15.82
N GLY A 382 -4.35 20.49 15.28
CA GLY A 382 -4.78 19.19 15.79
C GLY A 382 -4.21 18.90 17.18
N GLY A 383 -4.90 18.09 17.96
CA GLY A 383 -4.37 17.64 19.25
C GLY A 383 -3.23 16.65 19.06
N GLY A 384 -2.24 16.68 19.95
CA GLY A 384 -1.37 15.52 20.16
C GLY A 384 -2.13 14.42 20.89
N ALA A 385 -1.69 13.19 20.72
CA ALA A 385 -2.32 12.01 21.31
C ALA A 385 -1.58 11.48 22.54
N ASP A 386 -2.25 10.61 23.28
CA ASP A 386 -1.71 10.07 24.51
C ASP A 386 -0.62 9.02 24.22
N GLY A 387 0.39 8.95 25.08
CA GLY A 387 1.41 7.91 25.06
C GLY A 387 0.91 6.61 25.70
N GLY A 388 1.46 5.49 25.25
CA GLY A 388 1.07 4.14 25.67
C GLY A 388 1.51 3.78 27.08
N ASP A 389 0.70 2.96 27.74
CA ASP A 389 0.99 2.42 29.07
C ASP A 389 2.08 1.34 29.03
N ALA A 390 2.86 1.24 30.11
CA ALA A 390 3.86 0.19 30.32
C ALA A 390 3.58 -0.62 31.60
N ARG A 391 3.51 -1.96 31.48
CA ARG A 391 3.19 -2.86 32.59
C ARG A 391 4.20 -4.01 32.75
N THR A 392 4.89 -4.10 33.89
CA THR A 392 5.78 -5.23 34.25
C THR A 392 5.32 -5.97 35.51
N PHE A 393 5.65 -7.26 35.63
CA PHE A 393 5.23 -8.08 36.79
C PHE A 393 6.39 -8.44 37.75
N PHE A 394 7.60 -8.70 37.24
CA PHE A 394 8.67 -9.32 38.03
C PHE A 394 10.01 -8.58 38.00
N GLY A 395 10.03 -7.36 38.54
CA GLY A 395 11.31 -6.72 38.90
C GLY A 395 12.02 -5.98 37.76
N ALA A 396 11.38 -5.85 36.60
CA ALA A 396 11.88 -5.15 35.43
C ALA A 396 11.45 -3.67 35.37
N VAL A 397 12.14 -2.88 34.56
CA VAL A 397 11.84 -1.45 34.39
C VAL A 397 10.59 -1.29 33.52
N ALA A 398 9.64 -0.46 33.96
CA ALA A 398 8.51 -0.03 33.14
C ALA A 398 8.63 1.47 32.83
N THR A 399 8.50 1.85 31.57
CA THR A 399 8.56 3.24 31.10
C THR A 399 7.33 3.53 30.24
N GLY A 400 6.41 4.39 30.69
CA GLY A 400 5.28 4.80 29.86
C GLY A 400 5.76 5.71 28.73
N GLY A 401 5.04 5.70 27.60
CA GLY A 401 5.36 6.54 26.45
C GLY A 401 5.03 8.01 26.68
N ASP A 402 5.74 8.91 26.03
CA ASP A 402 5.45 10.35 26.11
C ASP A 402 4.18 10.68 25.30
N GLY A 403 3.42 11.69 25.74
CA GLY A 403 2.30 12.22 24.97
C GLY A 403 2.76 13.13 23.84
N GLY A 404 2.02 13.14 22.74
CA GLY A 404 2.32 13.92 21.55
C GLY A 404 2.06 15.42 21.73
N ASP A 405 2.83 16.25 21.01
CA ASP A 405 2.64 17.69 21.00
C ASP A 405 1.39 18.10 20.21
N GLY A 406 0.71 19.15 20.65
CA GLY A 406 -0.38 19.77 19.91
C GLY A 406 0.11 20.62 18.71
N GLY A 407 -0.66 20.58 17.63
CA GLY A 407 -0.36 21.29 16.39
C GLY A 407 -0.57 22.80 16.46
N LEU A 408 0.05 23.53 15.55
CA LEU A 408 -0.05 24.99 15.48
C LEU A 408 -1.40 25.44 14.93
N GLY A 409 -1.95 26.53 15.47
CA GLY A 409 -3.10 27.21 14.88
C GLY A 409 -2.71 28.09 13.69
N GLY A 410 -3.71 28.47 12.89
CA GLY A 410 -3.52 29.32 11.71
C GLY A 410 -3.09 30.75 12.05
N ARG A 411 -2.19 31.32 11.25
CA ARG A 411 -1.41 32.54 11.58
C ARG A 411 -2.24 33.77 11.96
N PHE A 412 -3.39 33.99 11.31
CA PHE A 412 -4.21 35.18 11.56
C PHE A 412 -5.37 34.93 12.52
N SER A 413 -5.93 33.72 12.52
CA SER A 413 -7.07 33.33 13.37
C SER A 413 -7.10 31.81 13.51
N GLY A 414 -6.80 31.28 14.69
CA GLY A 414 -6.75 29.84 14.91
C GLY A 414 -6.19 29.49 16.27
N ASP A 415 -6.85 28.56 16.98
CA ASP A 415 -6.35 28.05 18.25
C ASP A 415 -5.26 27.00 17.98
N GLY A 416 -4.25 26.94 18.85
CA GLY A 416 -3.34 25.80 18.88
C GLY A 416 -4.05 24.53 19.38
N GLY A 417 -3.54 23.37 18.99
CA GLY A 417 -3.99 22.09 19.50
C GLY A 417 -3.46 21.79 20.90
N ASN A 418 -4.17 20.99 21.68
CA ASN A 418 -3.67 20.56 22.98
C ASN A 418 -2.61 19.46 22.81
N GLY A 419 -1.65 19.36 23.72
CA GLY A 419 -0.77 18.19 23.81
C GLY A 419 -1.51 17.01 24.46
N GLY A 420 -1.05 15.81 24.14
CA GLY A 420 -1.52 14.55 24.70
C GLY A 420 -0.84 14.21 26.03
N ASN A 421 -1.43 13.31 26.79
CA ASN A 421 -0.93 12.87 28.08
C ASN A 421 0.17 11.82 27.92
N GLY A 422 1.09 11.74 28.88
CA GLY A 422 2.03 10.62 28.94
C GLY A 422 1.37 9.36 29.47
N GLY A 423 1.89 8.21 29.05
CA GLY A 423 1.46 6.88 29.48
C GLY A 423 1.92 6.53 30.91
N SER A 424 1.15 5.66 31.56
CA SER A 424 1.41 5.21 32.93
C SER A 424 2.46 4.09 32.94
N ALA A 425 3.36 4.10 33.92
CA ALA A 425 4.25 2.96 34.16
C ALA A 425 3.89 2.23 35.46
N SER A 426 3.64 0.93 35.37
CA SER A 426 3.32 0.09 36.53
C SER A 426 4.16 -1.18 36.60
N GLY A 427 4.62 -1.53 37.80
CA GLY A 427 5.34 -2.77 38.03
C GLY A 427 5.96 -2.91 39.41
N ASN A 428 6.61 -4.04 39.66
CA ASN A 428 7.22 -4.37 40.96
C ASN A 428 8.69 -3.90 41.11
N ALA A 429 9.16 -3.05 40.19
CA ALA A 429 10.49 -2.44 40.21
C ALA A 429 10.43 -0.96 39.79
N THR A 430 11.51 -0.43 39.21
CA THR A 430 11.63 0.97 38.79
C THR A 430 10.59 1.30 37.72
N THR A 431 9.83 2.36 37.95
CA THR A 431 8.84 2.87 37.00
C THR A 431 9.15 4.30 36.60
N HIS A 432 8.94 4.62 35.33
CA HIS A 432 9.09 5.94 34.74
C HIS A 432 7.82 6.26 33.96
N ASN A 433 6.99 7.15 34.47
CA ASN A 433 5.81 7.58 33.72
C ASN A 433 6.24 8.45 32.53
N GLY A 434 5.47 8.40 31.45
CA GLY A 434 5.65 9.28 30.31
C GLY A 434 5.41 10.74 30.66
N ALA A 435 6.09 11.64 29.98
CA ALA A 435 5.81 13.06 30.01
C ALA A 435 4.55 13.39 29.20
N GLY A 436 3.83 14.44 29.57
CA GLY A 436 2.79 14.99 28.69
C GLY A 436 3.39 15.85 27.59
N GLY A 437 2.75 15.87 26.43
CA GLY A 437 3.12 16.70 25.30
C GLY A 437 2.84 18.19 25.51
N ALA A 438 3.54 19.05 24.79
CA ALA A 438 3.31 20.48 24.79
C ALA A 438 2.02 20.85 24.05
N GLY A 439 1.39 21.96 24.44
CA GLY A 439 0.31 22.56 23.65
C GLY A 439 0.87 23.35 22.46
N GLY A 440 0.11 23.36 21.36
CA GLY A 440 0.43 24.14 20.15
C GLY A 440 0.16 25.63 20.32
N GLN A 441 0.83 26.47 19.54
CA GLN A 441 0.67 27.92 19.59
C GLN A 441 -0.52 28.39 18.74
N GLY A 442 -1.29 29.36 19.23
CA GLY A 442 -2.36 30.01 18.49
C GLY A 442 -1.88 31.15 17.57
N GLY A 443 -2.72 31.51 16.59
CA GLY A 443 -2.50 32.66 15.71
C GLY A 443 -2.81 34.01 16.37
N SER A 444 -2.68 35.11 15.60
CA SER A 444 -2.94 36.49 16.06
C SER A 444 -4.43 36.76 16.35
N GLY A 445 -4.97 36.13 17.39
CA GLY A 445 -6.39 36.15 17.75
C GLY A 445 -6.93 34.82 18.27
N GLY A 446 -6.17 33.73 18.18
CA GLY A 446 -6.50 32.44 18.80
C GLY A 446 -5.79 32.22 20.13
N SER A 447 -6.21 31.20 20.87
CA SER A 447 -5.52 30.78 22.10
C SER A 447 -4.49 29.69 21.82
N ASP A 448 -3.42 29.66 22.60
CA ASP A 448 -2.53 28.50 22.67
C ASP A 448 -3.29 27.29 23.24
N GLY A 449 -2.88 26.09 22.82
CA GLY A 449 -3.36 24.84 23.38
C GLY A 449 -2.78 24.59 24.78
N ALA A 450 -3.48 23.77 25.56
CA ALA A 450 -2.96 23.28 26.83
C ALA A 450 -1.90 22.20 26.59
N GLY A 451 -0.89 22.11 27.45
CA GLY A 451 -0.03 20.92 27.50
C GLY A 451 -0.75 19.75 28.15
N GLY A 452 -0.34 18.54 27.80
CA GLY A 452 -0.79 17.31 28.44
C GLY A 452 -0.20 17.12 29.83
N ILE A 453 -0.76 16.17 30.57
CA ILE A 453 -0.23 15.74 31.87
C ILE A 453 0.67 14.53 31.69
N GLY A 454 1.69 14.38 32.53
CA GLY A 454 2.46 13.12 32.56
C GLY A 454 1.62 11.97 33.10
N GLY A 455 2.08 10.73 32.86
CA GLY A 455 1.38 9.53 33.31
C GLY A 455 1.20 9.47 34.84
N PRO A 456 0.06 8.94 35.32
CA PRO A 456 -0.28 8.86 36.75
C PRO A 456 0.58 7.89 37.58
#